data_AF-A0A956QET3-F1
#
_entry.id   AF-A0A956QET3-F1
#
_cell.length_a   1.000
_cell.length_b   1.000
_cell.length_c   1.000
_cell.angle_alpha   90.00
_cell.angle_beta   90.00
_cell.angle_gamma   90.00
#
_symmetry.space_group_name_H-M   'P 1'
#
loop_
_entity.id
_entity.type
_entity.pdbx_description
1 polymer ?
#
loop_
_entity_poly.entity_id
_entity_poly.type
_entity_poly.pdbx_seq_one_letter_code
_entity_poly.pdbx_strand_id
1 'polypeptide(L)'
;MEKKWTVAELKPGNTHESTFWANPVGESNFRFRATHLDGRRAPKVVLCDDPRIVPGTPCLVKILEVQKPDRSDRGAILVEFVKNQPMRLEGVYLDPVVSRKLQVLLESGLNILLDGPQGCGKTVLARTIAESLGMDFVFFNCGAVVEASDFLATVQVRASESGQPVMDFLKTEFLLALEAANQHRSRRTLIFLDEFNRCQESARNALMPALDTTRRIFNPVDNNFVAVPDNVQFIAAVNRGNEFSGTFGIDAAQLDRFAPLQMDYLPPPEEVKLLHARHPEVSKAVITKLVAVADAVRHSSELGSGLSVRATEEACIYLKHPLFANDQKGMLAEVLKSSFCGRFAGRPDDVTSDAGAVWATINECLAEKKAAT
;
A
#
# COMPACT_ATOMS: atom_id res chain seq x y z
N MET A 1 -6.46 -3.15 -16.36
CA MET A 1 -5.48 -2.91 -17.44
C MET A 1 -5.09 -1.44 -17.37
N GLU A 2 -3.85 -1.14 -16.96
CA GLU A 2 -3.33 0.23 -17.01
C GLU A 2 -3.43 0.78 -18.43
N LYS A 3 -4.01 1.98 -18.59
CA LYS A 3 -3.98 2.70 -19.87
C LYS A 3 -2.54 3.08 -20.15
N LYS A 4 -1.89 2.38 -21.08
CA LYS A 4 -0.55 2.77 -21.59
C LYS A 4 -0.71 3.96 -22.54
N TRP A 5 0.28 4.83 -22.55
CA TRP A 5 0.37 5.86 -23.59
C TRP A 5 0.69 5.22 -24.94
N THR A 6 0.09 5.78 -25.99
CA THR A 6 0.52 5.56 -27.36
C THR A 6 1.46 6.68 -27.82
N VAL A 7 2.33 6.38 -28.78
CA VAL A 7 3.28 7.36 -29.32
C VAL A 7 2.56 8.57 -29.93
N ALA A 8 1.38 8.35 -30.54
CA ALA A 8 0.59 9.41 -31.18
C ALA A 8 0.00 10.44 -30.20
N GLU A 9 -0.19 10.05 -28.95
CA GLU A 9 -0.72 10.92 -27.88
C GLU A 9 0.36 11.84 -27.28
N LEU A 10 1.63 11.44 -27.38
CA LEU A 10 2.77 12.13 -26.77
C LEU A 10 3.43 13.07 -27.78
N LYS A 11 2.89 14.28 -27.91
CA LYS A 11 3.38 15.29 -28.87
C LYS A 11 4.39 16.25 -28.24
N PRO A 12 5.40 16.71 -28.99
CA PRO A 12 6.24 17.84 -28.60
C PRO A 12 5.41 19.04 -28.14
N GLY A 13 5.83 19.68 -27.05
CA GLY A 13 5.14 20.81 -26.44
C GLY A 13 4.15 20.42 -25.33
N ASN A 14 3.65 19.18 -25.31
CA ASN A 14 2.76 18.72 -24.25
C ASN A 14 3.50 18.61 -22.92
N THR A 15 2.79 18.95 -21.84
CA THR A 15 3.32 18.92 -20.49
C THR A 15 2.65 17.80 -19.70
N HIS A 16 3.46 17.03 -18.98
CA HIS A 16 3.04 15.83 -18.26
C HIS A 16 3.74 15.75 -16.90
N GLU A 17 3.08 15.14 -15.92
CA GLU A 17 3.69 14.77 -14.66
C GLU A 17 4.56 13.52 -14.83
N SER A 18 5.73 13.50 -14.20
CA SER A 18 6.62 12.34 -14.20
C SER A 18 7.51 12.34 -12.97
N THR A 19 7.94 11.15 -12.57
CA THR A 19 8.91 10.96 -11.49
C THR A 19 10.15 10.29 -12.05
N PHE A 20 11.28 10.97 -11.91
CA PHE A 20 12.56 10.54 -12.45
C PHE A 20 13.40 9.81 -11.41
N TRP A 21 14.26 8.93 -11.89
CA TRP A 21 15.24 8.20 -11.10
C TRP A 21 16.60 8.28 -11.78
N ALA A 22 17.66 7.95 -11.05
CA ALA A 22 18.99 7.82 -11.62
C ALA A 22 18.96 6.84 -12.80
N ASN A 23 19.57 7.23 -13.92
CA ASN A 23 19.63 6.38 -15.09
C ASN A 23 20.69 5.27 -14.88
N PRO A 24 20.31 3.98 -14.87
CA PRO A 24 21.25 2.90 -14.64
C PRO A 24 22.14 2.60 -15.88
N VAL A 25 21.89 3.26 -17.01
CA VAL A 25 22.66 3.08 -18.24
C VAL A 25 23.86 4.03 -18.21
N GLY A 26 25.04 3.51 -17.83
CA GLY A 26 26.25 4.30 -17.63
C GLY A 26 26.80 5.05 -18.87
N GLU A 27 26.48 4.59 -20.08
CA GLU A 27 26.88 5.25 -21.35
C GLU A 27 25.87 6.31 -21.84
N SER A 28 24.80 6.57 -21.07
CA SER A 28 23.76 7.52 -21.48
C SER A 28 24.16 8.96 -21.17
N ASN A 29 23.93 9.88 -22.12
CA ASN A 29 24.09 11.32 -21.90
C ASN A 29 23.02 11.92 -20.97
N PHE A 30 22.10 11.12 -20.44
CA PHE A 30 21.01 11.57 -19.57
C PHE A 30 21.18 10.98 -18.18
N ARG A 31 21.36 11.84 -17.18
CA ARG A 31 21.47 11.43 -15.77
C ARG A 31 20.17 10.83 -15.24
N PHE A 32 19.02 11.19 -15.79
CA PHE A 32 17.73 10.83 -15.24
C PHE A 32 16.84 10.10 -16.25
N ARG A 33 16.05 9.17 -15.71
CA ARG A 33 15.14 8.31 -16.44
C ARG A 33 13.80 8.18 -15.73
N ALA A 34 12.72 8.15 -16.50
CA ALA A 34 11.39 7.73 -16.05
C ALA A 34 10.76 6.71 -17.02
N THR A 35 9.74 6.00 -16.55
CA THR A 35 8.99 4.99 -17.31
C THR A 35 7.51 5.34 -17.49
N HIS A 36 7.04 6.40 -16.82
CA HIS A 36 5.64 6.80 -16.77
C HIS A 36 5.49 8.31 -16.98
N LEU A 37 4.36 8.71 -17.56
CA LEU A 37 3.89 10.08 -17.70
C LEU A 37 2.42 10.11 -17.24
N ASP A 38 2.03 11.05 -16.37
CA ASP A 38 0.68 11.15 -15.79
C ASP A 38 0.16 9.81 -15.20
N GLY A 39 1.02 9.09 -14.48
CA GLY A 39 0.70 7.77 -13.91
C GLY A 39 0.50 6.64 -14.93
N ARG A 40 0.65 6.91 -16.23
CA ARG A 40 0.50 5.92 -17.31
C ARG A 40 1.85 5.52 -17.86
N ARG A 41 2.02 4.22 -18.09
CA ARG A 41 3.26 3.69 -18.65
C ARG A 41 3.53 4.28 -20.03
N ALA A 42 4.69 4.90 -20.18
CA ALA A 42 5.15 5.45 -21.44
C ALA A 42 5.53 4.31 -22.40
N PRO A 43 5.32 4.46 -23.72
CA PRO A 43 5.68 3.44 -24.71
C PRO A 43 7.20 3.29 -24.86
N LYS A 44 7.96 4.29 -24.40
CA LYS A 44 9.41 4.39 -24.48
C LYS A 44 9.94 4.98 -23.17
N VAL A 45 11.24 4.82 -22.94
CA VAL A 45 11.91 5.45 -21.79
C VAL A 45 11.85 6.96 -21.92
N VAL A 46 11.55 7.65 -20.82
CA VAL A 46 11.56 9.11 -20.75
C VAL A 46 12.91 9.53 -20.16
N LEU A 47 13.62 10.42 -20.84
CA LEU A 47 14.98 10.83 -20.47
C LEU A 47 15.06 12.33 -20.25
N CYS A 48 15.79 12.73 -19.22
CA CYS A 48 16.08 14.11 -18.91
C CYS A 48 17.48 14.23 -18.29
N ASP A 49 18.14 15.36 -18.51
CA ASP A 49 19.45 15.66 -17.94
C ASP A 49 19.44 16.95 -17.11
N ASP A 50 18.27 17.45 -16.70
CA ASP A 50 18.19 18.69 -15.94
C ASP A 50 18.66 18.47 -14.49
N PRO A 51 19.67 19.21 -13.99
CA PRO A 51 20.20 19.03 -12.63
C PRO A 51 19.19 19.39 -11.52
N ARG A 52 18.09 20.07 -11.84
CA ARG A 52 17.03 20.42 -10.88
C ARG A 52 16.14 19.22 -10.54
N ILE A 53 16.22 18.13 -11.31
CA ILE A 53 15.52 16.89 -11.00
C ILE A 53 16.10 16.28 -9.74
N VAL A 54 15.22 16.03 -8.78
CA VAL A 54 15.52 15.25 -7.58
C VAL A 54 14.93 13.85 -7.80
N PRO A 55 15.75 12.78 -7.80
CA PRO A 55 15.26 11.42 -7.94
C PRO A 55 14.15 11.09 -6.95
N GLY A 56 13.02 10.60 -7.45
CA GLY A 56 11.85 10.26 -6.66
C GLY A 56 10.88 11.39 -6.34
N THR A 57 11.24 12.64 -6.64
CA THR A 57 10.31 13.78 -6.55
C THR A 57 9.47 13.87 -7.82
N PRO A 58 8.13 13.87 -7.71
CA PRO A 58 7.27 14.15 -8.85
C PRO A 58 7.55 15.54 -9.42
N CYS A 59 7.58 15.66 -10.73
CA CYS A 59 7.84 16.91 -11.41
C CYS A 59 6.99 17.03 -12.67
N LEU A 60 6.80 18.27 -13.09
CA LEU A 60 6.18 18.60 -14.36
C LEU A 60 7.28 18.70 -15.41
N VAL A 61 7.11 17.97 -16.51
CA VAL A 61 8.04 17.97 -17.64
C VAL A 61 7.31 18.24 -18.94
N LYS A 62 8.00 18.81 -19.91
CA LYS A 62 7.46 19.11 -21.22
C LYS A 62 8.20 18.30 -22.29
N ILE A 63 7.45 17.66 -23.18
CA ILE A 63 8.02 16.83 -24.24
C ILE A 63 8.74 17.72 -25.24
N LEU A 64 10.03 17.45 -25.45
CA LEU A 64 10.82 18.07 -26.49
C LEU A 64 10.66 17.31 -27.81
N GLU A 65 10.92 16.01 -27.77
CA GLU A 65 10.80 15.13 -28.95
C GLU A 65 10.61 13.67 -28.57
N VAL A 66 10.06 12.88 -29.50
CA VAL A 66 9.97 11.43 -29.41
C VAL A 66 10.88 10.81 -30.45
N GLN A 67 12.00 10.24 -30.01
CA GLN A 67 12.99 9.61 -30.88
C GLN A 67 12.59 8.20 -31.29
N LYS A 68 12.78 7.90 -32.57
CA LYS A 68 12.50 6.59 -33.20
C LYS A 68 11.10 6.07 -32.84
N PRO A 69 10.03 6.82 -33.17
CA PRO A 69 8.65 6.50 -32.79
C PRO A 69 8.23 5.07 -33.20
N ASP A 70 8.61 4.65 -34.41
CA ASP A 70 8.12 3.41 -35.04
C ASP A 70 8.87 2.14 -34.63
N ARG A 71 9.98 2.24 -33.88
CA ARG A 71 10.73 1.06 -33.41
C ARG A 71 10.29 0.65 -32.01
N SER A 72 10.07 -0.65 -31.80
CA SER A 72 9.74 -1.22 -30.48
C SER A 72 10.94 -1.23 -29.54
N ASP A 73 12.16 -1.32 -30.07
CA ASP A 73 13.42 -1.23 -29.33
C ASP A 73 14.17 0.07 -29.67
N ARG A 74 14.84 0.68 -28.67
CA ARG A 74 15.79 1.81 -28.83
C ARG A 74 15.21 3.21 -29.09
N GLY A 75 13.92 3.46 -28.84
CA GLY A 75 13.35 4.82 -28.84
C GLY A 75 13.34 5.45 -27.46
N ALA A 76 13.32 6.78 -27.40
CA ALA A 76 13.26 7.56 -26.15
C ALA A 76 12.33 8.77 -26.30
N ILE A 77 11.78 9.24 -25.19
CA ILE A 77 11.03 10.50 -25.10
C ILE A 77 11.94 11.49 -24.37
N LEU A 78 12.38 12.53 -25.07
CA LEU A 78 13.19 13.58 -24.45
C LEU A 78 12.28 14.65 -23.88
N VAL A 79 12.56 15.06 -22.65
CA VAL A 79 11.76 16.08 -21.96
C VAL A 79 12.63 17.15 -21.32
N GLU A 80 12.07 18.35 -21.19
CA GLU A 80 12.61 19.43 -20.37
C GLU A 80 11.88 19.50 -19.03
N PHE A 81 12.63 19.80 -17.97
CA PHE A 81 12.05 20.03 -16.65
C PHE A 81 11.35 21.38 -16.59
N VAL A 82 10.13 21.41 -16.03
CA VAL A 82 9.35 22.63 -15.82
C VAL A 82 9.41 23.06 -14.34
N LYS A 83 8.92 22.20 -13.43
CA LYS A 83 8.90 22.47 -11.97
C LYS A 83 8.68 21.20 -11.15
N ASN A 84 9.08 21.21 -9.89
CA ASN A 84 8.72 20.15 -8.94
C ASN A 84 7.22 20.22 -8.59
N GLN A 85 6.65 19.06 -8.26
CA GLN A 85 5.30 18.91 -7.78
C GLN A 85 5.29 18.13 -6.46
N PRO A 86 4.34 18.43 -5.56
CA PRO A 86 4.11 17.58 -4.41
C PRO A 86 3.55 16.24 -4.88
N MET A 87 4.01 15.16 -4.26
CA MET A 87 3.49 13.83 -4.54
C MET A 87 2.00 13.73 -4.17
N ARG A 88 1.16 13.44 -5.16
CA ARG A 88 -0.28 13.23 -4.98
C ARG A 88 -0.59 11.75 -5.09
N LEU A 89 -1.06 11.18 -3.99
CA LEU A 89 -1.55 9.80 -3.95
C LEU A 89 -3.06 9.83 -4.11
N GLU A 90 -3.55 9.55 -5.32
CA GLU A 90 -4.99 9.52 -5.58
C GLU A 90 -5.69 8.48 -4.70
N GLY A 91 -6.82 8.87 -4.10
CA GLY A 91 -7.63 7.97 -3.28
C GLY A 91 -7.06 7.64 -1.90
N VAL A 92 -5.93 8.24 -1.49
CA VAL A 92 -5.32 8.07 -0.17
C VAL A 92 -5.16 9.42 0.52
N TYR A 93 -5.75 9.55 1.70
CA TYR A 93 -5.49 10.68 2.58
C TYR A 93 -4.23 10.41 3.41
N LEU A 94 -3.32 11.38 3.42
CA LEU A 94 -2.20 11.44 4.36
C LEU A 94 -2.17 12.84 4.97
N ASP A 95 -1.90 12.91 6.27
CA ASP A 95 -1.57 14.16 6.92
C ASP A 95 -0.41 14.86 6.17
N PRO A 96 -0.44 16.20 5.97
CA PRO A 96 0.58 16.90 5.19
C PRO A 96 2.03 16.70 5.69
N VAL A 97 2.24 16.52 7.00
CA VAL A 97 3.56 16.24 7.56
C VAL A 97 3.96 14.79 7.24
N VAL A 98 3.04 13.84 7.40
CA VAL A 98 3.27 12.42 7.07
C VAL A 98 3.56 12.25 5.57
N SER A 99 2.82 12.94 4.70
CA SER A 99 3.05 12.94 3.25
C SER A 99 4.45 13.45 2.89
N ARG A 100 4.91 14.56 3.50
CA ARG A 100 6.28 15.07 3.28
C ARG A 100 7.35 14.10 3.78
N LYS A 101 7.15 13.49 4.96
CA LYS A 101 8.08 12.46 5.47
C LYS A 101 8.15 11.28 4.53
N LEU A 102 6.99 10.76 4.10
CA LEU A 102 6.90 9.66 3.14
C LEU A 102 7.68 9.99 1.86
N GLN A 103 7.49 11.18 1.31
CA GLN A 103 8.21 11.62 0.12
C GLN A 103 9.74 11.56 0.32
N VAL A 104 10.26 12.12 1.42
CA VAL A 104 11.69 12.07 1.75
C VAL A 104 12.20 10.63 1.85
N LEU A 105 11.43 9.73 2.48
CA LEU A 105 11.82 8.32 2.64
C LEU A 105 11.86 7.58 1.29
N LEU A 106 10.91 7.87 0.40
CA LEU A 106 10.86 7.30 -0.94
C LEU A 106 12.04 7.77 -1.80
N GLU A 107 12.38 9.06 -1.74
CA GLU A 107 13.52 9.66 -2.45
C GLU A 107 14.86 9.13 -1.93
N SER A 108 14.97 8.90 -0.61
CA SER A 108 16.19 8.39 0.03
C SER A 108 16.44 6.89 -0.23
N GLY A 109 15.45 6.16 -0.76
CA GLY A 109 15.54 4.71 -0.96
C GLY A 109 15.54 3.89 0.33
N LEU A 110 15.23 4.50 1.48
CA LEU A 110 15.15 3.82 2.77
C LEU A 110 13.99 2.83 2.79
N ASN A 111 14.13 1.75 3.57
CA ASN A 111 13.00 0.87 3.84
C ASN A 111 12.01 1.60 4.76
N ILE A 112 10.72 1.42 4.52
CA ILE A 112 9.67 2.13 5.26
C ILE A 112 8.89 1.13 6.10
N LEU A 113 8.66 1.46 7.38
CA LEU A 113 7.76 0.69 8.24
C LEU A 113 6.46 1.47 8.44
N LEU A 114 5.38 0.99 7.85
CA LEU A 114 4.03 1.51 8.07
C LEU A 114 3.47 0.93 9.35
N ASP A 115 3.31 1.78 10.36
CA ASP A 115 2.90 1.38 11.70
C ASP A 115 1.59 2.05 12.07
N GLY A 116 0.54 1.26 12.28
CA GLY A 116 -0.80 1.78 12.54
C GLY A 116 -1.85 0.71 12.79
N PRO A 117 -3.09 1.09 13.10
CA PRO A 117 -4.16 0.13 13.38
C PRO A 117 -4.54 -0.69 12.14
N GLN A 118 -5.21 -1.82 12.35
CA GLN A 118 -5.62 -2.69 11.25
C GLN A 118 -6.68 -2.00 10.38
N GLY A 119 -6.55 -2.13 9.06
CA GLY A 119 -7.52 -1.57 8.13
C GLY A 119 -7.51 -0.03 8.01
N CYS A 120 -6.44 0.65 8.45
CA CYS A 120 -6.23 2.08 8.18
C CYS A 120 -5.72 2.40 6.76
N GLY A 121 -5.48 1.37 5.92
CA GLY A 121 -5.10 1.55 4.52
C GLY A 121 -3.61 1.39 4.20
N LYS A 122 -2.79 0.78 5.07
CA LYS A 122 -1.35 0.52 4.83
C LYS A 122 -1.06 -0.14 3.47
N THR A 123 -1.75 -1.23 3.14
CA THR A 123 -1.61 -1.94 1.86
C THR A 123 -2.05 -1.08 0.67
N VAL A 124 -3.12 -0.28 0.84
CA VAL A 124 -3.59 0.64 -0.20
C VAL A 124 -2.54 1.70 -0.45
N LEU A 125 -1.99 2.30 0.61
CA LEU A 125 -0.91 3.28 0.51
C LEU A 125 0.30 2.73 -0.26
N ALA A 126 0.82 1.56 0.12
CA ALA A 126 1.96 0.94 -0.54
C ALA A 126 1.72 0.68 -2.04
N ARG A 127 0.50 0.24 -2.39
CA ARG A 127 0.09 0.04 -3.79
C ARG A 127 0.02 1.36 -4.55
N THR A 128 -0.65 2.37 -4.00
CA THR A 128 -0.78 3.70 -4.64
C THR A 128 0.58 4.38 -4.81
N ILE A 129 1.52 4.18 -3.88
CA ILE A 129 2.91 4.62 -4.03
C ILE A 129 3.55 3.96 -5.25
N ALA A 130 3.45 2.63 -5.37
CA ALA A 130 4.04 1.91 -6.50
C ALA A 130 3.42 2.36 -7.84
N GLU A 131 2.10 2.52 -7.90
CA GLU A 131 1.39 3.02 -9.09
C GLU A 131 1.81 4.46 -9.45
N SER A 132 1.82 5.36 -8.47
CA SER A 132 2.22 6.77 -8.65
C SER A 132 3.67 6.92 -9.11
N LEU A 133 4.57 6.08 -8.59
CA LEU A 133 5.99 6.10 -8.91
C LEU A 133 6.38 5.18 -10.08
N GLY A 134 5.42 4.45 -10.66
CA GLY A 134 5.66 3.53 -11.76
C GLY A 134 6.57 2.35 -11.41
N MET A 135 6.50 1.88 -10.16
CA MET A 135 7.25 0.75 -9.64
C MET A 135 6.46 -0.56 -9.81
N ASP A 136 7.16 -1.66 -10.07
CA ASP A 136 6.55 -2.99 -10.00
C ASP A 136 6.18 -3.28 -8.54
N PHE A 137 4.89 -3.50 -8.25
CA PHE A 137 4.40 -3.78 -6.90
C PHE A 137 4.34 -5.28 -6.63
N VAL A 138 4.97 -5.72 -5.54
CA VAL A 138 4.98 -7.11 -5.09
C VAL A 138 4.42 -7.15 -3.68
N PHE A 139 3.33 -7.89 -3.49
CA PHE A 139 2.74 -8.10 -2.18
C PHE A 139 3.25 -9.41 -1.60
N PHE A 140 3.71 -9.41 -0.36
CA PHE A 140 4.15 -10.63 0.31
C PHE A 140 3.59 -10.68 1.73
N ASN A 141 2.86 -11.75 2.05
CA ASN A 141 2.24 -11.92 3.37
C ASN A 141 3.21 -12.60 4.35
N CYS A 142 3.76 -11.84 5.28
CA CYS A 142 4.67 -12.36 6.30
C CYS A 142 3.97 -13.23 7.36
N GLY A 143 2.65 -13.17 7.48
CA GLY A 143 1.88 -14.02 8.40
C GLY A 143 1.86 -15.51 8.02
N ALA A 144 2.26 -15.86 6.79
CA ALA A 144 2.39 -17.25 6.35
C ALA A 144 3.82 -17.82 6.52
N VAL A 145 4.77 -16.99 6.96
CA VAL A 145 6.18 -17.37 7.05
C VAL A 145 6.49 -17.97 8.41
N VAL A 146 6.97 -19.21 8.40
CA VAL A 146 7.41 -19.95 9.58
C VAL A 146 8.94 -20.06 9.58
N GLU A 147 9.53 -20.40 8.45
CA GLU A 147 10.96 -20.56 8.26
C GLU A 147 11.55 -19.56 7.27
N ALA A 148 12.86 -19.36 7.31
CA ALA A 148 13.56 -18.46 6.39
C ALA A 148 13.38 -18.85 4.91
N SER A 149 13.28 -20.15 4.64
CA SER A 149 13.02 -20.74 3.32
C SER A 149 11.67 -20.30 2.74
N ASP A 150 10.65 -20.06 3.57
CA ASP A 150 9.30 -19.69 3.12
C ASP A 150 9.27 -18.31 2.43
N PHE A 151 10.26 -17.45 2.69
CA PHE A 151 10.45 -16.23 1.90
C PHE A 151 10.83 -16.52 0.46
N LEU A 152 11.43 -17.66 0.17
CA LEU A 152 12.09 -17.93 -1.11
C LEU A 152 11.42 -19.03 -1.92
N ALA A 153 11.01 -20.11 -1.26
CA ALA A 153 10.34 -21.21 -1.90
C ALA A 153 9.35 -21.92 -0.98
N THR A 154 8.29 -22.46 -1.58
CA THR A 154 7.38 -23.41 -0.94
C THR A 154 7.68 -24.82 -1.46
N VAL A 155 7.69 -25.80 -0.57
CA VAL A 155 7.90 -27.22 -0.92
C VAL A 155 6.56 -27.86 -1.26
N GLN A 156 6.48 -28.50 -2.43
CA GLN A 156 5.35 -29.35 -2.81
C GLN A 156 5.84 -30.76 -3.13
N VAL A 157 5.11 -31.77 -2.64
CA VAL A 157 5.35 -33.16 -3.02
C VAL A 157 4.36 -33.54 -4.11
N ARG A 158 4.88 -33.87 -5.30
CA ARG A 158 4.07 -34.38 -6.41
C ARG A 158 4.50 -35.79 -6.77
N ALA A 159 3.57 -36.57 -7.32
CA ALA A 159 3.92 -37.84 -7.94
C ALA A 159 4.50 -37.56 -9.33
N SER A 160 5.68 -38.09 -9.61
CA SER A 160 6.23 -38.11 -10.97
C SER A 160 5.34 -38.92 -11.91
N GLU A 161 5.59 -38.85 -13.22
CA GLU A 161 4.96 -39.74 -14.21
C GLU A 161 5.19 -41.23 -13.92
N SER A 162 6.24 -41.56 -13.15
CA SER A 162 6.54 -42.92 -12.68
C SER A 162 5.94 -43.27 -11.31
N GLY A 163 5.11 -42.38 -10.73
CA GLY A 163 4.46 -42.58 -9.43
C GLY A 163 5.36 -42.40 -8.20
N GLN A 164 6.60 -41.94 -8.39
CA GLN A 164 7.54 -41.68 -7.29
C GLN A 164 7.32 -40.29 -6.70
N PRO A 165 7.47 -40.10 -5.37
CA PRO A 165 7.39 -38.77 -4.77
C PRO A 165 8.59 -37.92 -5.21
N VAL A 166 8.30 -36.76 -5.79
CA VAL A 166 9.29 -35.73 -6.14
C VAL A 166 8.97 -34.47 -5.34
N MET A 167 10.02 -33.88 -4.76
CA MET A 167 9.92 -32.59 -4.07
C MET A 167 10.21 -31.47 -5.07
N ASP A 168 9.21 -30.64 -5.31
CA ASP A 168 9.31 -29.44 -6.11
C ASP A 168 9.42 -28.21 -5.21
N PHE A 169 10.34 -27.32 -5.57
CA PHE A 169 10.49 -26.01 -4.95
C PHE A 169 9.83 -24.97 -5.84
N LEU A 170 8.70 -24.44 -5.39
CA LEU A 170 8.03 -23.34 -6.08
C LEU A 170 8.55 -22.02 -5.51
N LYS A 171 9.19 -21.23 -6.37
CA LYS A 171 9.67 -19.89 -6.00
C LYS A 171 8.49 -19.01 -5.58
N THR A 172 8.67 -18.29 -4.49
CA THR A 172 7.67 -17.31 -4.02
C THR A 172 7.70 -16.04 -4.87
N GLU A 173 6.65 -15.22 -4.75
CA GLU A 173 6.63 -13.89 -5.38
C GLU A 173 7.79 -13.01 -4.93
N PHE A 174 8.28 -13.19 -3.70
CA PHE A 174 9.43 -12.47 -3.17
C PHE A 174 10.74 -12.84 -3.90
N LEU A 175 11.03 -14.14 -4.06
CA LEU A 175 12.23 -14.55 -4.80
C LEU A 175 12.13 -14.17 -6.28
N LEU A 176 10.97 -14.39 -6.92
CA LEU A 176 10.74 -14.00 -8.30
C LEU A 176 10.93 -12.49 -8.51
N ALA A 177 10.50 -11.67 -7.55
CA ALA A 177 10.71 -10.22 -7.58
C ALA A 177 12.18 -9.84 -7.51
N LEU A 178 12.96 -10.46 -6.62
CA LEU A 178 14.39 -10.20 -6.50
C LEU A 178 15.15 -10.62 -7.78
N GLU A 179 14.81 -11.78 -8.35
CA GLU A 179 15.40 -12.25 -9.62
C GLU A 179 15.06 -11.30 -10.78
N ALA A 180 13.78 -10.92 -10.91
CA ALA A 180 13.32 -10.00 -11.94
C ALA A 180 13.98 -8.62 -11.80
N ALA A 181 14.12 -8.10 -10.58
CA ALA A 181 14.77 -6.83 -10.30
C ALA A 181 16.27 -6.85 -10.61
N ASN A 182 16.95 -7.98 -10.40
CA ASN A 182 18.35 -8.15 -10.78
C ASN A 182 18.55 -8.17 -12.29
N GLN A 183 17.66 -8.85 -13.02
CA GLN A 183 17.70 -8.90 -14.49
C GLN A 183 17.31 -7.55 -15.13
N HIS A 184 16.40 -6.82 -14.50
CA HIS A 184 15.85 -5.57 -15.00
C HIS A 184 16.15 -4.39 -14.06
N ARG A 185 17.44 -4.09 -13.83
CA ARG A 185 17.94 -2.93 -13.03
C ARG A 185 17.31 -1.58 -13.38
N SER A 186 16.73 -1.54 -14.57
CA SER A 186 16.07 -0.43 -15.21
C SER A 186 14.65 -0.13 -14.70
N ARG A 187 14.02 -1.10 -14.01
CA ARG A 187 12.69 -0.98 -13.42
C ARG A 187 12.81 -0.99 -11.90
N ARG A 188 12.13 -0.06 -11.23
CA ARG A 188 12.06 -0.07 -9.77
C ARG A 188 10.98 -1.04 -9.31
N THR A 189 11.23 -1.71 -8.21
CA THR A 189 10.33 -2.70 -7.62
C THR A 189 10.10 -2.33 -6.15
N LEU A 190 8.84 -2.29 -5.74
CA LEU A 190 8.42 -2.11 -4.36
C LEU A 190 7.95 -3.45 -3.83
N ILE A 191 8.67 -4.01 -2.87
CA ILE A 191 8.27 -5.24 -2.18
C ILE A 191 7.59 -4.84 -0.86
N PHE A 192 6.29 -5.10 -0.78
CA PHE A 192 5.47 -4.84 0.38
C PHE A 192 5.36 -6.09 1.27
N LEU A 193 5.90 -6.00 2.49
CA LEU A 193 5.90 -7.03 3.51
C LEU A 193 4.72 -6.80 4.47
N ASP A 194 3.59 -7.45 4.20
CA ASP A 194 2.38 -7.29 5.01
C ASP A 194 2.44 -8.14 6.28
N GLU A 195 1.88 -7.62 7.38
CA GLU A 195 1.87 -8.27 8.70
C GLU A 195 3.27 -8.74 9.16
N PHE A 196 4.28 -7.88 9.01
CA PHE A 196 5.69 -8.20 9.29
C PHE A 196 5.94 -8.71 10.72
N ASN A 197 5.13 -8.26 11.69
CA ASN A 197 5.16 -8.71 13.07
C ASN A 197 4.54 -10.09 13.34
N ARG A 198 3.93 -10.74 12.33
CA ARG A 198 3.36 -12.10 12.45
C ARG A 198 4.30 -13.20 11.97
N CYS A 199 5.38 -12.85 11.27
CA CYS A 199 6.44 -13.78 10.91
C CYS A 199 7.18 -14.27 12.17
N GLN A 200 7.56 -15.55 12.20
CA GLN A 200 8.44 -16.05 13.27
C GLN A 200 9.74 -15.26 13.33
N GLU A 201 10.25 -15.05 14.54
CA GLU A 201 11.47 -14.25 14.77
C GLU A 201 12.70 -14.83 14.04
N SER A 202 12.84 -16.15 14.00
CA SER A 202 13.92 -16.84 13.28
C SER A 202 13.92 -16.51 11.78
N ALA A 203 12.77 -16.58 11.13
CA ALA A 203 12.60 -16.25 9.72
C ALA A 203 12.80 -14.75 9.47
N ARG A 204 12.31 -13.89 10.37
CA ARG A 204 12.52 -12.44 10.31
C ARG A 204 14.01 -12.08 10.40
N ASN A 205 14.76 -12.75 11.27
CA ASN A 205 16.20 -12.56 11.41
C ASN A 205 16.97 -12.94 10.13
N ALA A 206 16.52 -13.96 9.40
CA ALA A 206 17.13 -14.34 8.12
C ALA A 206 16.90 -13.30 7.02
N LEU A 207 15.84 -12.48 7.11
CA LEU A 207 15.57 -11.38 6.18
C LEU A 207 16.43 -10.13 6.49
N MET A 208 16.99 -9.99 7.69
CA MET A 208 17.72 -8.77 8.11
C MET A 208 18.85 -8.35 7.16
N PRO A 209 19.70 -9.26 6.64
CA PRO A 209 20.76 -8.89 5.70
C PRO A 209 20.23 -8.38 4.35
N ALA A 210 18.96 -8.63 4.00
CA ALA A 210 18.32 -8.07 2.82
C ALA A 210 17.91 -6.61 3.04
N LEU A 211 17.60 -6.25 4.29
CA LEU A 211 17.07 -4.95 4.70
C LEU A 211 18.18 -3.96 5.10
N ASP A 212 19.33 -4.43 5.55
CA ASP A 212 20.48 -3.58 5.87
C ASP A 212 21.43 -3.39 4.68
N THR A 213 22.59 -2.78 4.95
CA THR A 213 23.63 -2.47 3.96
C THR A 213 24.20 -3.71 3.27
N THR A 214 23.98 -4.92 3.81
CA THR A 214 24.44 -6.17 3.20
C THR A 214 23.69 -6.49 1.91
N ARG A 215 22.43 -6.02 1.79
CA ARG A 215 21.58 -6.12 0.59
C ARG A 215 21.62 -7.50 -0.08
N ARG A 216 21.46 -8.58 0.70
CA ARG A 216 21.38 -9.96 0.18
C ARG A 216 20.62 -10.89 1.12
N ILE A 217 20.04 -11.96 0.60
CA ILE A 217 19.41 -13.03 1.38
C ILE A 217 20.02 -14.38 1.00
N PHE A 218 20.21 -15.27 1.97
CA PHE A 218 20.70 -16.62 1.71
C PHE A 218 19.54 -17.50 1.21
N ASN A 219 19.71 -18.13 0.06
CA ASN A 219 18.78 -19.09 -0.52
C ASN A 219 19.25 -20.52 -0.19
N PRO A 220 18.57 -21.22 0.73
CA PRO A 220 18.94 -22.57 1.11
C PRO A 220 18.64 -23.62 0.03
N VAL A 221 17.74 -23.32 -0.92
CA VAL A 221 17.36 -24.24 -2.00
C VAL A 221 18.51 -24.40 -3.00
N ASP A 222 19.08 -23.27 -3.44
CA ASP A 222 20.17 -23.24 -4.42
C ASP A 222 21.56 -23.10 -3.78
N ASN A 223 21.61 -23.06 -2.44
CA ASN A 223 22.82 -22.84 -1.65
C ASN A 223 23.65 -21.62 -2.12
N ASN A 224 22.99 -20.48 -2.31
CA ASN A 224 23.62 -19.25 -2.79
C ASN A 224 23.08 -18.01 -2.07
N PHE A 225 23.67 -16.85 -2.34
CA PHE A 225 23.12 -15.56 -1.90
C PHE A 225 22.43 -14.87 -3.07
N VAL A 226 21.19 -14.44 -2.85
CA VAL A 226 20.43 -13.60 -3.78
C VAL A 226 20.64 -12.14 -3.39
N ALA A 227 21.22 -11.34 -4.27
CA ALA A 227 21.44 -9.92 -4.05
C ALA A 227 20.12 -9.13 -4.14
N VAL A 228 19.98 -8.11 -3.31
CA VAL A 228 18.89 -7.13 -3.37
C VAL A 228 19.40 -5.88 -4.08
N PRO A 229 19.06 -5.66 -5.35
CA PRO A 229 19.62 -4.57 -6.13
C PRO A 229 19.04 -3.21 -5.73
N ASP A 230 19.73 -2.10 -5.99
CA ASP A 230 19.33 -0.75 -5.54
C ASP A 230 17.98 -0.25 -6.11
N ASN A 231 17.49 -0.89 -7.17
CA ASN A 231 16.15 -0.66 -7.71
C ASN A 231 15.01 -1.32 -6.90
N VAL A 232 15.32 -2.05 -5.82
CA VAL A 232 14.33 -2.63 -4.90
C VAL A 232 14.22 -1.80 -3.63
N GLN A 233 13.00 -1.39 -3.30
CA GLN A 233 12.67 -0.72 -2.04
C GLN A 233 11.66 -1.57 -1.25
N PHE A 234 11.89 -1.72 0.05
CA PHE A 234 10.98 -2.45 0.93
C PHE A 234 10.04 -1.50 1.67
N ILE A 235 8.78 -1.89 1.75
CA ILE A 235 7.82 -1.29 2.68
C ILE A 235 7.24 -2.42 3.53
N ALA A 236 7.41 -2.37 4.84
CA ALA A 236 6.79 -3.33 5.77
C ALA A 236 5.58 -2.71 6.45
N ALA A 237 4.59 -3.53 6.81
CA ALA A 237 3.43 -3.10 7.57
C ALA A 237 3.32 -3.86 8.89
N VAL A 238 3.02 -3.13 9.96
CA VAL A 238 2.76 -3.66 11.30
C VAL A 238 1.39 -3.18 11.75
N ASN A 239 0.59 -4.12 12.27
CA ASN A 239 -0.71 -3.82 12.88
C ASN A 239 -0.54 -3.67 14.40
N ARG A 240 -1.03 -2.55 14.95
CA ARG A 240 -1.13 -2.33 16.40
C ARG A 240 -2.48 -2.80 16.94
N GLY A 241 -2.50 -3.40 18.13
CA GLY A 241 -3.71 -3.74 18.88
C GLY A 241 -3.51 -4.89 19.88
N ASN A 242 -4.30 -4.90 20.97
CA ASN A 242 -4.21 -5.91 22.03
C ASN A 242 -4.82 -7.28 21.65
N GLU A 243 -5.57 -7.35 20.55
CA GLU A 243 -6.28 -8.56 20.12
C GLU A 243 -5.44 -9.53 19.28
N PHE A 244 -4.20 -9.17 18.95
CA PHE A 244 -3.38 -10.04 18.12
C PHE A 244 -2.63 -11.08 18.97
N SER A 245 -3.34 -12.14 19.34
CA SER A 245 -2.72 -13.39 19.79
C SER A 245 -1.81 -13.94 18.67
N GLY A 246 -0.51 -13.63 18.73
CA GLY A 246 0.48 -14.06 17.73
C GLY A 246 1.32 -12.96 17.08
N THR A 247 1.34 -11.73 17.62
CA THR A 247 2.37 -10.75 17.22
C THR A 247 3.66 -10.99 17.98
N PHE A 248 4.71 -11.38 17.27
CA PHE A 248 6.05 -11.43 17.82
C PHE A 248 6.56 -10.00 17.95
N GLY A 249 6.97 -9.60 19.16
CA GLY A 249 7.60 -8.29 19.37
C GLY A 249 8.71 -8.08 18.36
N ILE A 250 8.68 -6.97 17.64
CA ILE A 250 9.80 -6.57 16.77
C ILE A 250 10.83 -5.90 17.69
N ASP A 251 12.04 -6.43 17.71
CA ASP A 251 13.11 -5.86 18.53
C ASP A 251 13.62 -4.53 17.96
N ALA A 252 14.34 -3.77 18.78
CA ALA A 252 14.87 -2.48 18.37
C ALA A 252 15.83 -2.57 17.17
N ALA A 253 16.59 -3.67 17.03
CA ALA A 253 17.55 -3.85 15.95
C ALA A 253 16.87 -4.11 14.60
N GLN A 254 15.73 -4.80 14.60
CA GLN A 254 14.89 -5.01 13.43
C GLN A 254 14.19 -3.72 13.02
N LEU A 255 13.70 -2.94 13.99
CA LEU A 255 13.11 -1.62 13.72
C LEU A 255 14.12 -0.63 13.15
N ASP A 256 15.39 -0.68 13.57
CA ASP A 256 16.46 0.22 13.11
C ASP A 256 16.74 0.11 11.59
N ARG A 257 16.34 -1.00 10.96
CA ARG A 257 16.46 -1.22 9.49
C ARG A 257 15.34 -0.58 8.68
N PHE A 258 14.38 0.06 9.34
CA PHE A 258 13.27 0.77 8.72
C PHE A 258 13.14 2.18 9.27
N ALA A 259 12.73 3.09 8.40
CA ALA A 259 12.22 4.39 8.82
C ALA A 259 10.73 4.26 9.18
N PRO A 260 10.34 4.50 10.44
CA PRO A 260 8.95 4.37 10.85
C PRO A 260 8.09 5.52 10.32
N LEU A 261 6.95 5.16 9.73
CA LEU A 261 5.89 6.08 9.32
C LEU A 261 4.60 5.70 10.05
N GLN A 262 4.22 6.54 10.99
CA GLN A 262 3.01 6.36 11.78
C GLN A 262 1.77 6.64 10.91
N MET A 263 0.81 5.72 10.96
CA MET A 263 -0.47 5.80 10.29
C MET A 263 -1.59 5.64 11.31
N ASP A 264 -2.67 6.36 11.08
CA ASP A 264 -3.88 6.28 11.88
C ASP A 264 -5.11 6.21 10.96
N TYR A 265 -6.29 6.05 11.53
CA TYR A 265 -7.54 6.20 10.81
C TYR A 265 -7.69 7.61 10.22
N LEU A 266 -8.48 7.72 9.17
CA LEU A 266 -8.75 9.01 8.54
C LEU A 266 -9.49 9.91 9.54
N PRO A 267 -9.17 11.22 9.58
CA PRO A 267 -10.02 12.17 10.28
C PRO A 267 -11.46 12.08 9.77
N PRO A 268 -12.49 12.24 10.62
CA PRO A 268 -13.89 12.07 10.23
C PRO A 268 -14.28 12.84 8.96
N PRO A 269 -13.86 14.12 8.75
CA PRO A 269 -14.20 14.84 7.51
C PRO A 269 -13.62 14.19 6.25
N GLU A 270 -12.45 13.57 6.34
CA GLU A 270 -11.77 12.93 5.21
C GLU A 270 -12.33 11.53 4.94
N GLU A 271 -12.69 10.78 5.98
CA GLU A 271 -13.40 9.51 5.81
C GLU A 271 -14.79 9.71 5.19
N VAL A 272 -15.53 10.75 5.59
CA VAL A 272 -16.81 11.11 4.97
C VAL A 272 -16.63 11.45 3.48
N LYS A 273 -15.59 12.21 3.12
CA LYS A 273 -15.28 12.51 1.72
C LYS A 273 -14.96 11.23 0.93
N LEU A 274 -14.13 10.36 1.50
CA LEU A 274 -13.73 9.08 0.89
C LEU A 274 -14.95 8.19 0.63
N LEU A 275 -15.78 7.96 1.64
CA LEU A 275 -16.95 7.10 1.55
C LEU A 275 -18.00 7.68 0.59
N HIS A 276 -18.21 9.00 0.59
CA HIS A 276 -19.16 9.63 -0.33
C HIS A 276 -18.69 9.57 -1.79
N ALA A 277 -17.39 9.68 -2.03
CA ALA A 277 -16.84 9.51 -3.38
C ALA A 277 -16.99 8.07 -3.90
N ARG A 278 -16.92 7.07 -3.02
CA ARG A 278 -17.07 5.64 -3.36
C ARG A 278 -18.52 5.16 -3.44
N HIS A 279 -19.40 5.76 -2.64
CA HIS A 279 -20.82 5.40 -2.54
C HIS A 279 -21.68 6.66 -2.71
N PRO A 280 -21.71 7.27 -3.91
CA PRO A 280 -22.49 8.48 -4.18
C PRO A 280 -24.01 8.28 -3.95
N GLU A 281 -24.48 7.04 -3.94
CA GLU A 281 -25.88 6.65 -3.69
C GLU A 281 -26.28 6.74 -2.20
N VAL A 282 -25.31 6.74 -1.29
CA VAL A 282 -25.56 6.91 0.15
C VAL A 282 -25.51 8.40 0.47
N SER A 283 -26.57 8.91 1.08
CA SER A 283 -26.63 10.35 1.39
C SER A 283 -25.48 10.78 2.31
N LYS A 284 -24.86 11.92 2.02
CA LYS A 284 -23.75 12.47 2.82
C LYS A 284 -24.10 12.62 4.31
N ALA A 285 -25.37 12.91 4.62
CA ALA A 285 -25.86 12.99 6.00
C ALA A 285 -25.81 11.64 6.73
N VAL A 286 -26.15 10.53 6.05
CA VAL A 286 -26.06 9.18 6.61
C VAL A 286 -24.60 8.78 6.81
N ILE A 287 -23.74 9.01 5.80
CA ILE A 287 -22.29 8.76 5.92
C ILE A 287 -21.68 9.54 7.09
N THR A 288 -22.05 10.82 7.25
CA THR A 288 -21.55 11.66 8.36
C THR A 288 -21.94 11.08 9.72
N LYS A 289 -23.15 10.53 9.87
CA LYS A 289 -23.57 9.87 11.12
C LYS A 289 -22.80 8.59 11.36
N LEU A 290 -22.71 7.73 10.34
CA LEU A 290 -21.98 6.47 10.37
C LEU A 290 -20.51 6.68 10.77
N VAL A 291 -19.82 7.66 10.17
CA VAL A 291 -18.42 7.97 10.50
C VAL A 291 -18.30 8.53 11.92
N ALA A 292 -19.23 9.37 12.37
CA ALA A 292 -19.20 9.88 13.75
C ALA A 292 -19.32 8.75 14.78
N VAL A 293 -20.17 7.75 14.52
CA VAL A 293 -20.28 6.56 15.38
C VAL A 293 -18.99 5.76 15.35
N ALA A 294 -18.41 5.54 14.17
CA ALA A 294 -17.14 4.82 14.03
C ALA A 294 -16.01 5.52 14.78
N ASP A 295 -15.95 6.85 14.72
CA ASP A 295 -14.98 7.68 15.42
C ASP A 295 -15.13 7.58 16.94
N ALA A 296 -16.37 7.64 17.45
CA ALA A 296 -16.64 7.44 18.88
C ALA A 296 -16.20 6.05 19.37
N VAL A 297 -16.48 5.00 18.58
CA VAL A 297 -16.03 3.63 18.88
C VAL A 297 -14.50 3.54 18.90
N ARG A 298 -13.80 4.16 17.94
CA ARG A 298 -12.32 4.13 17.88
C ARG A 298 -11.65 4.86 19.04
N HIS A 299 -12.30 5.86 19.62
CA HIS A 299 -11.77 6.65 20.73
C HIS A 299 -12.33 6.25 22.09
N SER A 300 -13.16 5.20 22.15
CA SER A 300 -13.68 4.68 23.41
C SER A 300 -12.56 4.07 24.25
N SER A 301 -12.39 4.55 25.48
CA SER A 301 -11.45 3.97 26.45
C SER A 301 -11.88 2.60 26.97
N GLU A 302 -13.15 2.23 26.77
CA GLU A 302 -13.71 0.95 27.22
C GLU A 302 -13.39 -0.19 26.26
N LEU A 303 -13.02 0.12 25.01
CA LEU A 303 -12.77 -0.87 23.98
C LEU A 303 -11.27 -1.11 23.79
N GLY A 304 -10.87 -2.39 23.81
CA GLY A 304 -9.48 -2.82 23.59
C GLY A 304 -9.02 -2.74 22.13
N SER A 305 -9.94 -2.52 21.19
CA SER A 305 -9.69 -2.46 19.75
C SER A 305 -10.53 -1.36 19.08
N GLY A 306 -9.98 -0.80 18.00
CA GLY A 306 -10.64 0.24 17.22
C GLY A 306 -11.38 -0.33 16.01
N LEU A 307 -12.45 0.35 15.59
CA LEU A 307 -13.23 -0.05 14.42
C LEU A 307 -12.53 0.33 13.10
N SER A 308 -12.23 -0.64 12.24
CA SER A 308 -11.57 -0.37 10.96
C SER A 308 -12.45 0.39 9.94
N VAL A 309 -11.82 1.07 8.97
CA VAL A 309 -12.52 1.70 7.82
C VAL A 309 -13.24 0.66 6.94
N ARG A 310 -12.90 -0.63 7.05
CA ARG A 310 -13.66 -1.69 6.37
C ARG A 310 -15.08 -1.82 6.92
N ALA A 311 -15.31 -1.53 8.20
CA ALA A 311 -16.63 -1.58 8.80
C ALA A 311 -17.53 -0.46 8.28
N THR A 312 -16.97 0.74 8.12
CA THR A 312 -17.68 1.90 7.59
C THR A 312 -17.99 1.74 6.09
N GLU A 313 -17.05 1.16 5.33
CA GLU A 313 -17.24 0.78 3.93
C GLU A 313 -18.35 -0.29 3.77
N GLU A 314 -18.34 -1.34 4.59
CA GLU A 314 -19.37 -2.39 4.58
C GLU A 314 -20.77 -1.84 4.88
N ALA A 315 -20.89 -0.97 5.88
CA ALA A 315 -22.16 -0.33 6.21
C ALA A 315 -22.67 0.54 5.04
N CYS A 316 -21.79 1.22 4.29
CA CYS A 316 -22.18 1.92 3.06
C CYS A 316 -22.67 0.96 1.96
N ILE A 317 -22.04 -0.22 1.82
CA ILE A 317 -22.47 -1.26 0.87
C ILE A 317 -23.89 -1.74 1.19
N TYR A 318 -24.22 -1.97 2.46
CA TYR A 318 -25.58 -2.30 2.87
C TYR A 318 -26.56 -1.17 2.52
N LEU A 319 -26.23 0.08 2.90
CA LEU A 319 -27.12 1.23 2.73
C LEU A 319 -27.38 1.61 1.26
N LYS A 320 -26.43 1.35 0.35
CA LYS A 320 -26.66 1.58 -1.09
C LYS A 320 -27.43 0.46 -1.77
N HIS A 321 -27.50 -0.72 -1.17
CA HIS A 321 -28.13 -1.88 -1.79
C HIS A 321 -29.64 -1.62 -1.99
N PRO A 322 -30.26 -2.01 -3.12
CA PRO A 322 -31.68 -1.72 -3.40
C PRO A 322 -32.66 -2.16 -2.30
N LEU A 323 -32.32 -3.19 -1.53
CA LEU A 323 -33.13 -3.67 -0.40
C LEU A 323 -33.19 -2.70 0.79
N PHE A 324 -32.20 -1.83 0.95
CA PHE A 324 -32.11 -0.87 2.05
C PHE A 324 -32.17 0.60 1.58
N ALA A 325 -31.94 0.85 0.29
CA ALA A 325 -31.83 2.19 -0.28
C ALA A 325 -33.11 3.03 -0.10
N ASN A 326 -34.29 2.41 -0.02
CA ASN A 326 -35.56 3.10 0.18
C ASN A 326 -35.72 3.68 1.59
N ASP A 327 -34.97 3.18 2.59
CA ASP A 327 -34.99 3.68 3.97
C ASP A 327 -33.61 3.66 4.63
N GLN A 328 -32.65 4.38 4.03
CA GLN A 328 -31.28 4.47 4.56
C GLN A 328 -31.23 5.00 6.00
N LYS A 329 -32.14 5.91 6.37
CA LYS A 329 -32.14 6.53 7.70
C LYS A 329 -32.73 5.61 8.77
N GLY A 330 -33.83 4.91 8.48
CA GLY A 330 -34.45 3.97 9.41
C GLY A 330 -33.60 2.72 9.62
N MET A 331 -32.90 2.26 8.57
CA MET A 331 -32.08 1.05 8.62
C MET A 331 -30.67 1.27 9.19
N LEU A 332 -30.24 2.52 9.38
CA LEU A 332 -28.88 2.83 9.84
C LEU A 332 -28.53 2.13 11.15
N ALA A 333 -29.42 2.15 12.15
CA ALA A 333 -29.14 1.52 13.44
C ALA A 333 -28.93 0.00 13.30
N GLU A 334 -29.73 -0.67 12.49
CA GLU A 334 -29.63 -2.12 12.26
C GLU A 334 -28.34 -2.47 11.50
N VAL A 335 -28.02 -1.70 10.46
CA VAL A 335 -26.77 -1.87 9.71
C VAL A 335 -25.55 -1.66 10.60
N LEU A 336 -25.57 -0.66 11.48
CA LEU A 336 -24.49 -0.44 12.44
C LEU A 336 -24.42 -1.57 13.48
N LYS A 337 -25.56 -2.10 13.94
CA LYS A 337 -25.59 -3.27 14.85
C LYS A 337 -24.85 -4.45 14.23
N SER A 338 -25.15 -4.78 12.96
CA SER A 338 -24.50 -5.90 12.28
C SER A 338 -23.04 -5.61 11.93
N SER A 339 -22.76 -4.45 11.32
CA SER A 339 -21.44 -4.15 10.80
C SER A 339 -20.46 -3.68 11.87
N PHE A 340 -20.88 -3.11 13.00
CA PHE A 340 -19.93 -2.64 14.01
C PHE A 340 -19.81 -3.64 15.16
N CYS A 341 -20.92 -4.02 15.81
CA CYS A 341 -20.87 -4.90 16.98
C CYS A 341 -20.32 -6.29 16.65
N GLY A 342 -20.56 -6.81 15.44
CA GLY A 342 -20.05 -8.13 15.01
C GLY A 342 -18.53 -8.25 14.93
N ARG A 343 -17.78 -7.16 15.13
CA ARG A 343 -16.32 -7.12 15.14
C ARG A 343 -15.71 -7.18 16.54
N PHE A 344 -16.55 -7.21 17.56
CA PHE A 344 -16.15 -7.20 18.97
C PHE A 344 -16.65 -8.45 19.67
N ALA A 345 -15.98 -8.84 20.75
CA ALA A 345 -16.35 -10.02 21.52
C ALA A 345 -17.72 -9.84 22.20
N GLY A 346 -18.50 -10.93 22.23
CA GLY A 346 -19.79 -10.99 22.94
C GLY A 346 -21.01 -10.64 22.07
N ARG A 347 -22.05 -10.07 22.69
CA ARG A 347 -23.35 -9.81 22.04
C ARG A 347 -23.78 -8.36 22.25
N PRO A 348 -24.42 -7.72 21.26
CA PRO A 348 -24.89 -6.33 21.39
C PRO A 348 -25.86 -6.10 22.56
N ASP A 349 -26.61 -7.13 22.94
CA ASP A 349 -27.62 -7.04 24.02
C ASP A 349 -27.01 -7.32 25.41
N ASP A 350 -25.71 -7.66 25.48
CA ASP A 350 -24.95 -7.88 26.71
C ASP A 350 -24.04 -6.69 27.00
N VAL A 351 -24.49 -5.83 27.93
CA VAL A 351 -23.80 -4.59 28.34
C VAL A 351 -22.42 -4.80 28.97
N THR A 352 -22.09 -6.04 29.35
CA THR A 352 -20.77 -6.37 29.91
C THR A 352 -19.75 -6.79 28.86
N SER A 353 -20.20 -6.92 27.60
CA SER A 353 -19.35 -7.30 26.48
C SER A 353 -18.93 -6.11 25.63
N ASP A 354 -17.78 -6.23 24.95
CA ASP A 354 -17.29 -5.20 24.02
C ASP A 354 -18.32 -4.88 22.94
N ALA A 355 -19.01 -5.89 22.40
CA ALA A 355 -20.09 -5.71 21.44
C ALA A 355 -21.28 -4.91 22.02
N GLY A 356 -21.57 -5.07 23.31
CA GLY A 356 -22.59 -4.29 24.02
C GLY A 356 -22.17 -2.84 24.27
N ALA A 357 -20.91 -2.60 24.64
CA ALA A 357 -20.36 -1.25 24.77
C ALA A 357 -20.39 -0.48 23.44
N VAL A 358 -20.07 -1.16 22.33
CA VAL A 358 -20.22 -0.61 20.97
C VAL A 358 -21.69 -0.29 20.68
N TRP A 359 -22.62 -1.18 21.06
CA TRP A 359 -24.05 -0.95 20.87
C TRP A 359 -24.58 0.24 21.67
N ALA A 360 -24.12 0.42 22.92
CA ALA A 360 -24.42 1.60 23.72
C ALA A 360 -23.93 2.88 23.02
N THR A 361 -22.68 2.88 22.54
CA THR A 361 -22.08 4.01 21.80
C THR A 361 -22.89 4.36 20.53
N ILE A 362 -23.34 3.35 19.78
CA ILE A 362 -24.21 3.54 18.61
C ILE A 362 -25.50 4.26 19.00
N ASN A 363 -26.18 3.79 20.04
CA ASN A 363 -27.46 4.34 20.48
C ASN A 363 -27.32 5.79 20.97
N GLU A 364 -26.29 6.08 21.76
CA GLU A 364 -26.00 7.44 22.26
C GLU A 364 -25.76 8.42 21.09
N CYS A 365 -24.85 8.07 20.17
CA CYS A 365 -24.53 8.90 19.01
C CYS A 365 -25.73 9.15 18.09
N LEU A 366 -26.63 8.18 17.95
CA LEU A 366 -27.85 8.32 17.15
C LEU A 366 -28.95 9.11 17.88
N ALA A 367 -28.98 9.09 19.21
CA ALA A 367 -29.95 9.79 20.05
C ALA A 367 -29.63 11.29 20.22
N GLU A 368 -28.38 11.66 20.50
CA GLU A 368 -27.96 13.05 20.73
C GLU A 368 -28.33 14.00 19.56
N LYS A 369 -28.29 13.49 18.33
CA LYS A 369 -28.63 14.27 17.13
C LYS A 369 -30.12 14.33 16.79
N LYS A 370 -31.00 13.64 17.54
CA LYS A 370 -32.44 13.91 17.50
C LYS A 370 -32.83 15.14 18.34
N ALA A 371 -31.99 15.52 19.31
CA ALA A 371 -32.24 16.67 20.19
C ALA A 371 -31.67 18.01 19.65
N ALA A 372 -30.82 17.96 18.62
CA ALA A 372 -30.14 19.13 18.02
C ALA A 372 -30.74 19.60 16.68
N THR A 373 -31.88 19.04 16.28
CA THR A 373 -32.74 19.46 15.14
C THR A 373 -34.12 19.76 15.66
#